data_AF-A0A520ELX1-F1
#
_entry.id   AF-A0A520ELX1-F1
#
_cell.length_a   1.000
_cell.length_b   1.000
_cell.length_c   1.000
_cell.angle_alpha   90.00
_cell.angle_beta   90.00
_cell.angle_gamma   90.00
#
_symmetry.space_group_name_H-M   'P 1'
#
loop_
_entity.id
_entity.type
_entity.pdbx_description
1 polymer ?
#
loop_
_entity_poly.entity_id
_entity_poly.type
_entity_poly.pdbx_seq_one_letter_code
_entity_poly.pdbx_strand_id
1 'polypeptide(L)'
;IGWNIVTGSNTRAAQNYGFDMPEHDLRYDMADEFVELACKLWDSWEDGAVHADTSAGGIYADHEKVNRIDFEGKFFKSRGPLNTIPSPQRRPVFLQAGGSDKGKEFAAKHADAIISNPHGTEKMRRYREDIRQGAIEAGRNPDDVKVMYLISPILGETTAEAKAKQQRRADAASRNIDGLLAGRSHLSGIDLSQFDLDSPLPADLESNGHRSSFAEFRGDGTQTLRDRITAHSAIDTLEFVGTPDDVADMMDGVMQEVGGDGFLIAGAPMNRRYVAEITDGLVPALKRRGLTRTSYEHTHFRENLRAF
;
A
#
# COMPACT_ATOMS: atom_id res chain seq x y z
N ILE A 1 5.26 -11.64 -8.63
CA ILE A 1 3.94 -11.52 -7.98
C ILE A 1 4.10 -10.86 -6.61
N GLY A 2 3.17 -9.97 -6.26
CA GLY A 2 3.04 -9.42 -4.92
C GLY A 2 1.61 -9.65 -4.40
N TRP A 3 1.46 -9.73 -3.09
CA TRP A 3 0.20 -9.88 -2.40
C TRP A 3 0.02 -8.71 -1.44
N ASN A 4 -0.96 -7.84 -1.74
CA ASN A 4 -1.41 -6.82 -0.80
C ASN A 4 -2.33 -7.46 0.24
N ILE A 5 -1.86 -7.56 1.47
CA ILE A 5 -2.58 -8.20 2.58
C ILE A 5 -3.55 -7.18 3.17
N VAL A 6 -4.84 -7.38 2.88
CA VAL A 6 -5.92 -6.49 3.30
C VAL A 6 -6.76 -7.19 4.35
N THR A 7 -6.85 -6.61 5.54
CA THR A 7 -7.63 -7.15 6.67
C THR A 7 -9.14 -6.86 6.58
N GLY A 8 -9.54 -6.02 5.62
CA GLY A 8 -10.93 -5.64 5.38
C GLY A 8 -11.41 -4.49 6.27
N SER A 9 -12.36 -3.73 5.74
CA SER A 9 -12.94 -2.53 6.38
C SER A 9 -14.43 -2.33 6.11
N ASN A 10 -15.00 -3.05 5.13
CA ASN A 10 -16.38 -2.86 4.68
C ASN A 10 -17.30 -3.98 5.17
N THR A 11 -18.23 -3.66 6.07
CA THR A 11 -19.21 -4.62 6.62
C THR A 11 -20.04 -5.32 5.54
N ARG A 12 -20.40 -4.63 4.45
CA ARG A 12 -21.17 -5.24 3.36
C ARG A 12 -20.36 -6.32 2.62
N ALA A 13 -19.03 -6.17 2.57
CA ALA A 13 -18.18 -7.20 2.01
C ALA A 13 -18.19 -8.48 2.86
N ALA A 14 -18.18 -8.36 4.19
CA ALA A 14 -18.27 -9.51 5.10
C ALA A 14 -19.62 -10.25 4.96
N GLN A 15 -20.71 -9.51 4.80
CA GLN A 15 -22.05 -10.08 4.61
C GLN A 15 -22.17 -10.95 3.36
N ASN A 16 -21.40 -10.68 2.30
CA ASN A 16 -21.34 -11.55 1.11
C ASN A 16 -20.73 -12.94 1.39
N TYR A 17 -20.03 -13.10 2.52
CA TYR A 17 -19.47 -14.36 3.00
C TYR A 17 -20.22 -14.92 4.22
N GLY A 18 -21.37 -14.33 4.57
CA GLY A 18 -22.26 -14.85 5.60
C GLY A 18 -21.86 -14.56 7.05
N PHE A 19 -21.02 -13.55 7.31
CA PHE A 19 -20.64 -13.16 8.67
C PHE A 19 -20.60 -11.64 8.88
N ASP A 20 -20.71 -11.23 10.14
CA ASP A 20 -20.52 -9.85 10.56
C ASP A 20 -19.04 -9.50 10.70
N MET A 21 -18.67 -8.28 10.32
CA MET A 21 -17.28 -7.85 10.33
C MET A 21 -16.68 -7.96 11.75
N PRO A 22 -15.59 -8.72 11.95
CA PRO A 22 -14.91 -8.77 13.23
C PRO A 22 -14.33 -7.40 13.62
N GLU A 23 -14.13 -7.20 14.92
CA GLU A 23 -13.50 -5.99 15.46
C GLU A 23 -12.12 -5.74 14.86
N HIS A 24 -11.78 -4.47 14.66
CA HIS A 24 -10.60 -4.04 13.90
C HIS A 24 -9.31 -4.77 14.30
N ASP A 25 -8.98 -4.84 15.59
CA ASP A 25 -7.72 -5.45 16.05
C ASP A 25 -7.73 -6.98 15.92
N LEU A 26 -8.90 -7.60 16.11
CA LEU A 26 -9.07 -9.03 15.91
C LEU A 26 -8.83 -9.42 14.44
N ARG A 27 -9.18 -8.55 13.49
CA ARG A 27 -8.88 -8.78 12.06
C ARG A 27 -7.37 -8.86 11.80
N TYR A 28 -6.55 -8.11 12.54
CA TYR A 28 -5.09 -8.20 12.44
C TYR A 28 -4.54 -9.46 13.08
N ASP A 29 -5.08 -9.90 14.21
CA ASP A 29 -4.69 -11.19 14.82
C ASP A 29 -5.04 -12.36 13.88
N MET A 30 -6.20 -12.32 13.22
CA MET A 30 -6.58 -13.29 12.19
C MET A 30 -5.61 -13.23 10.99
N ALA A 31 -5.24 -12.04 10.54
CA ALA A 31 -4.31 -11.89 9.42
C ALA A 31 -2.90 -12.40 9.75
N ASP A 32 -2.44 -12.22 10.99
CA ASP A 32 -1.15 -12.73 11.47
C ASP A 32 -1.09 -14.25 11.33
N GLU A 33 -2.12 -14.93 11.85
CA GLU A 33 -2.25 -16.38 11.76
C GLU A 33 -2.39 -16.87 10.30
N PHE A 34 -3.14 -16.13 9.46
CA PHE A 34 -3.31 -16.48 8.06
C PHE A 34 -2.00 -16.36 7.26
N VAL A 35 -1.19 -15.34 7.52
CA VAL A 35 0.15 -15.19 6.91
C VAL A 35 1.07 -16.31 7.36
N GLU A 36 1.05 -16.67 8.65
CA GLU A 36 1.83 -17.80 9.17
C GLU A 36 1.45 -19.11 8.47
N LEU A 37 0.15 -19.41 8.37
CA LEU A 37 -0.37 -20.57 7.67
C LEU A 37 0.08 -20.59 6.20
N ALA A 38 -0.04 -19.47 5.50
CA ALA A 38 0.37 -19.36 4.10
C ALA A 38 1.88 -19.59 3.91
N CYS A 39 2.71 -19.02 4.78
CA CYS A 39 4.16 -19.24 4.77
C CYS A 39 4.52 -20.71 5.00
N LYS A 40 3.92 -21.36 6.01
CA LYS A 40 4.12 -22.80 6.25
C LYS A 40 3.70 -23.64 5.04
N LEU A 41 2.60 -23.29 4.36
CA LEU A 41 2.19 -23.97 3.14
C LEU A 41 3.23 -23.77 2.01
N TRP A 42 3.73 -22.56 1.77
CA TRP A 42 4.78 -22.33 0.76
C TRP A 42 6.10 -23.05 1.07
N ASP A 43 6.39 -23.28 2.34
CA ASP A 43 7.59 -23.98 2.80
C ASP A 43 7.36 -25.50 3.01
N SER A 44 6.17 -26.02 2.68
CA SER A 44 5.86 -27.46 2.81
C SER A 44 6.64 -28.37 1.86
N TRP A 45 7.34 -27.79 0.88
CA TRP A 45 8.23 -28.47 -0.05
C TRP A 45 9.65 -27.96 0.16
N GLU A 46 10.61 -28.81 0.50
CA GLU A 46 11.98 -28.37 0.76
C GLU A 46 12.75 -27.99 -0.52
N ASP A 47 13.94 -27.40 -0.37
CA ASP A 47 14.83 -27.15 -1.49
C ASP A 47 15.26 -28.47 -2.15
N GLY A 48 15.16 -28.52 -3.48
CA GLY A 48 15.46 -29.73 -4.25
C GLY A 48 14.41 -30.84 -4.13
N ALA A 49 13.20 -30.54 -3.62
CA ALA A 49 12.09 -31.51 -3.62
C ALA A 49 11.63 -31.89 -5.05
N VAL A 50 11.85 -31.05 -6.04
CA VAL A 50 11.45 -31.29 -7.44
C VAL A 50 12.71 -31.54 -8.27
N HIS A 51 12.79 -32.70 -8.90
CA HIS A 51 13.97 -33.09 -9.69
C HIS A 51 13.86 -32.66 -11.15
N ALA A 52 12.64 -32.58 -11.69
CA ALA A 52 12.31 -32.16 -13.07
C ALA A 52 13.17 -32.81 -14.18
N ASP A 53 13.88 -33.90 -13.86
CA ASP A 53 14.82 -34.60 -14.73
C ASP A 53 14.26 -35.99 -15.04
N THR A 54 13.91 -36.21 -16.30
CA THR A 54 13.35 -37.47 -16.78
C THR A 54 14.39 -38.60 -16.84
N SER A 55 15.68 -38.28 -16.74
CA SER A 55 16.78 -39.25 -16.70
C SER A 55 16.99 -39.90 -15.33
N ALA A 56 16.48 -39.27 -14.26
CA ALA A 56 16.62 -39.71 -12.86
C ALA A 56 15.63 -40.81 -12.44
N GLY A 57 15.37 -41.78 -13.33
CA GLY A 57 14.57 -42.97 -12.98
C GLY A 57 13.06 -42.74 -12.83
N GLY A 58 12.52 -41.63 -13.35
CA GLY A 58 11.07 -41.36 -13.39
C GLY A 58 10.47 -40.77 -12.11
N ILE A 59 11.29 -40.38 -11.13
CA ILE A 59 10.84 -39.69 -9.91
C ILE A 59 10.74 -38.19 -10.19
N TYR A 60 9.52 -37.64 -10.17
CA TYR A 60 9.30 -36.20 -10.36
C TYR A 60 9.69 -35.37 -9.13
N ALA A 61 9.33 -35.85 -7.94
CA ALA A 61 9.59 -35.19 -6.68
C ALA A 61 9.98 -36.18 -5.58
N ASP A 62 10.92 -35.76 -4.74
CA ASP A 62 11.34 -36.50 -3.55
C ASP A 62 10.27 -36.37 -2.46
N HIS A 63 9.58 -37.47 -2.17
CA HIS A 63 8.48 -37.48 -1.21
C HIS A 63 8.96 -37.26 0.24
N GLU A 64 10.24 -37.49 0.55
CA GLU A 64 10.81 -37.24 1.87
C GLU A 64 11.02 -35.75 2.13
N LYS A 65 10.97 -34.94 1.06
CA LYS A 65 11.10 -33.48 1.08
C LYS A 65 9.77 -32.75 0.93
N VAL A 66 8.64 -33.46 1.02
CA VAL A 66 7.30 -32.89 0.97
C VAL A 66 6.57 -33.20 2.26
N ASN A 67 6.42 -32.18 3.09
CA ASN A 67 6.01 -32.31 4.48
C ASN A 67 4.62 -31.73 4.70
N ARG A 68 3.84 -32.42 5.55
CA ARG A 68 2.64 -31.81 6.13
C ARG A 68 3.04 -30.62 7.01
N ILE A 69 2.12 -29.69 7.16
CA ILE A 69 2.31 -28.55 8.06
C ILE A 69 1.56 -28.72 9.38
N ASP A 70 0.53 -29.59 9.38
CA ASP A 70 -0.34 -29.92 10.53
C ASP A 70 -0.65 -28.69 11.40
N PHE A 71 -1.04 -27.60 10.74
CA PHE A 71 -1.26 -26.30 11.36
C PHE A 71 -2.58 -26.30 12.12
N GLU A 72 -2.51 -25.98 13.41
CA GLU A 72 -3.66 -25.79 14.29
C GLU A 72 -3.55 -24.45 15.03
N GLY A 73 -4.07 -23.39 14.40
CA GLY A 73 -4.17 -22.08 15.02
C GLY A 73 -5.54 -21.84 15.69
N LYS A 74 -5.73 -20.62 16.19
CA LYS A 74 -6.98 -20.18 16.82
C LYS A 74 -8.09 -20.00 15.79
N PHE A 75 -7.75 -19.56 14.58
CA PHE A 75 -8.70 -19.21 13.52
C PHE A 75 -8.69 -20.21 12.36
N PHE A 76 -7.54 -20.83 12.06
CA PHE A 76 -7.36 -21.67 10.90
C PHE A 76 -6.71 -23.01 11.25
N LYS A 77 -7.09 -24.04 10.50
CA LYS A 77 -6.47 -25.36 10.55
C LYS A 77 -6.19 -25.87 9.16
N SER A 78 -5.03 -26.49 8.96
CA SER A 78 -4.68 -27.12 7.68
C SER A 78 -3.66 -28.23 7.86
N ARG A 79 -3.94 -29.39 7.25
CA ARG A 79 -3.00 -30.52 7.23
C ARG A 79 -1.79 -30.25 6.31
N GLY A 80 -2.00 -29.59 5.18
CA GLY A 80 -1.03 -29.56 4.08
C GLY A 80 -0.76 -30.95 3.46
N PRO A 81 0.32 -31.11 2.67
CA PRO A 81 1.20 -30.04 2.13
C PRO A 81 0.45 -29.13 1.15
N LEU A 82 1.10 -28.06 0.69
CA LEU A 82 0.60 -27.29 -0.45
C LEU A 82 0.62 -28.18 -1.71
N ASN A 83 -0.41 -28.09 -2.54
CA ASN A 83 -0.58 -28.95 -3.73
C ASN A 83 0.14 -28.42 -4.99
N THR A 84 1.09 -27.50 -4.83
CA THR A 84 1.92 -26.96 -5.92
C THR A 84 3.38 -26.93 -5.51
N ILE A 85 4.26 -27.06 -6.50
CA ILE A 85 5.70 -26.92 -6.33
C ILE A 85 6.09 -25.50 -5.86
N PRO A 86 7.25 -25.33 -5.21
CA PRO A 86 7.77 -24.02 -4.82
C PRO A 86 7.87 -23.05 -5.99
N SER A 87 7.46 -21.80 -5.78
CA SER A 87 7.72 -20.72 -6.74
C SER A 87 9.19 -20.27 -6.65
N PRO A 88 9.75 -19.61 -7.69
CA PRO A 88 11.11 -19.08 -7.63
C PRO A 88 11.39 -18.12 -6.46
N GLN A 89 10.36 -17.50 -5.89
CA GLN A 89 10.48 -16.61 -4.73
C GLN A 89 9.99 -17.25 -3.41
N ARG A 90 9.61 -18.54 -3.45
CA ARG A 90 8.84 -19.28 -2.44
C ARG A 90 7.49 -18.64 -2.11
N ARG A 91 7.50 -17.53 -1.37
CA ARG A 91 6.34 -16.67 -1.11
C ARG A 91 6.27 -15.48 -2.09
N PRO A 92 5.10 -14.85 -2.32
CA PRO A 92 5.03 -13.57 -3.01
C PRO A 92 5.70 -12.45 -2.17
N VAL A 93 5.94 -11.29 -2.79
CA VAL A 93 6.26 -10.07 -2.05
C VAL A 93 5.04 -9.63 -1.26
N PHE A 94 5.17 -9.33 0.02
CA PHE A 94 4.05 -8.87 0.85
C PHE A 94 3.96 -7.34 0.84
N LEU A 95 2.78 -6.85 0.48
CA LEU A 95 2.41 -5.45 0.55
C LEU A 95 1.37 -5.24 1.65
N GLN A 96 1.40 -4.06 2.28
CA GLN A 96 0.46 -3.70 3.34
C GLN A 96 0.18 -2.19 3.29
N ALA A 97 -1.00 -1.74 3.75
CA ALA A 97 -1.43 -0.33 3.70
C ALA A 97 -2.18 0.16 4.97
N GLY A 98 -1.89 -0.43 6.12
CA GLY A 98 -2.52 -0.15 7.41
C GLY A 98 -1.84 1.01 8.11
N GLY A 99 -2.62 2.06 8.41
CA GLY A 99 -2.13 3.25 9.13
C GLY A 99 -2.42 3.27 10.62
N SER A 100 -3.20 2.32 11.15
CA SER A 100 -3.45 2.18 12.60
C SER A 100 -2.23 1.61 13.33
N ASP A 101 -2.13 1.73 14.65
CA ASP A 101 -0.99 1.21 15.42
C ASP A 101 -0.83 -0.31 15.24
N LYS A 102 -1.91 -1.07 15.41
CA LYS A 102 -1.94 -2.51 15.11
C LYS A 102 -1.58 -2.83 13.64
N GLY A 103 -1.97 -1.94 12.71
CA GLY A 103 -1.63 -2.06 11.30
C GLY A 103 -0.13 -1.85 11.03
N LYS A 104 0.48 -0.85 11.66
CA LYS A 104 1.92 -0.58 11.60
C LYS A 104 2.72 -1.73 12.20
N GLU A 105 2.30 -2.26 13.36
CA GLU A 105 2.92 -3.45 13.99
C GLU A 105 2.89 -4.66 13.04
N PHE A 106 1.72 -4.97 12.48
CA PHE A 106 1.56 -6.06 11.52
C PHE A 106 2.43 -5.85 10.26
N ALA A 107 2.45 -4.64 9.72
CA ALA A 107 3.24 -4.31 8.55
C ALA A 107 4.75 -4.42 8.82
N ALA A 108 5.22 -3.91 9.95
CA ALA A 108 6.61 -4.01 10.36
C ALA A 108 7.05 -5.47 10.54
N LYS A 109 6.17 -6.33 11.08
CA LYS A 109 6.41 -7.77 11.23
C LYS A 109 6.46 -8.53 9.89
N HIS A 110 5.61 -8.21 8.92
CA HIS A 110 5.44 -9.06 7.72
C HIS A 110 5.81 -8.43 6.38
N ALA A 111 5.59 -7.13 6.20
CA ALA A 111 5.61 -6.52 4.89
C ALA A 111 7.03 -6.45 4.30
N ASP A 112 7.13 -6.63 2.98
CA ASP A 112 8.33 -6.27 2.21
C ASP A 112 8.21 -4.83 1.68
N ALA A 113 6.98 -4.36 1.42
CA ALA A 113 6.69 -2.98 1.11
C ALA A 113 5.39 -2.49 1.76
N ILE A 114 5.35 -1.22 2.13
CA ILE A 114 4.22 -0.58 2.78
C ILE A 114 3.77 0.60 1.92
N ILE A 115 2.47 0.70 1.70
CA ILE A 115 1.84 1.85 1.05
C ILE A 115 1.36 2.79 2.16
N SER A 116 1.81 4.04 2.14
CA SER A 116 1.47 5.03 3.17
C SER A 116 1.12 6.39 2.57
N ASN A 117 0.33 7.17 3.29
CA ASN A 117 -0.09 8.52 2.89
C ASN A 117 0.04 9.60 3.99
N PRO A 118 1.03 9.58 4.91
CA PRO A 118 1.16 10.63 5.92
C PRO A 118 1.38 12.00 5.27
N HIS A 119 0.63 13.04 5.65
CA HIS A 119 0.79 14.36 5.04
C HIS A 119 1.99 15.15 5.56
N GLY A 120 2.88 15.56 4.65
CA GLY A 120 4.06 16.35 4.94
C GLY A 120 5.30 15.52 5.29
N THR A 121 6.48 16.04 4.89
CA THR A 121 7.79 15.37 5.06
C THR A 121 8.08 14.95 6.49
N GLU A 122 7.73 15.78 7.48
CA GLU A 122 7.92 15.44 8.89
C GLU A 122 7.13 14.19 9.32
N LYS A 123 5.86 14.09 8.90
CA LYS A 123 5.03 12.91 9.21
C LYS A 123 5.48 11.69 8.42
N MET A 124 5.93 11.89 7.17
CA MET A 124 6.52 10.82 6.35
C MET A 124 7.76 10.22 7.03
N ARG A 125 8.66 11.07 7.52
CA ARG A 125 9.88 10.68 8.23
C ARG A 125 9.55 9.89 9.50
N ARG A 126 8.69 10.43 10.37
CA ARG A 126 8.26 9.76 11.60
C ARG A 126 7.60 8.40 11.32
N TYR A 127 6.71 8.34 10.33
CA TYR A 127 6.08 7.06 9.95
C TYR A 127 7.12 6.02 9.53
N ARG A 128 8.13 6.41 8.76
CA ARG A 128 9.22 5.50 8.38
C ARG A 128 10.05 5.07 9.57
N GLU A 129 10.38 5.98 10.47
CA GLU A 129 11.10 5.66 11.71
C GLU A 129 10.33 4.63 12.56
N ASP A 130 9.01 4.83 12.74
CA ASP A 130 8.14 3.88 13.45
C ASP A 130 8.17 2.48 12.82
N ILE A 131 8.04 2.39 11.49
CA ILE A 131 8.09 1.11 10.76
C ILE A 131 9.45 0.43 10.93
N ARG A 132 10.54 1.19 10.81
CA ARG A 132 11.89 0.64 10.97
C ARG A 132 12.12 0.13 12.39
N GLN A 133 11.67 0.88 13.39
CA GLN A 133 11.76 0.48 14.78
C GLN A 133 10.94 -0.79 15.05
N GLY A 134 9.70 -0.86 14.56
CA GLY A 134 8.87 -2.06 14.66
C GLY A 134 9.48 -3.27 13.95
N ALA A 135 10.18 -3.07 12.82
CA ALA A 135 10.85 -4.15 12.12
C ALA A 135 12.03 -4.70 12.94
N ILE A 136 12.80 -3.83 13.59
CA ILE A 136 13.87 -4.22 14.52
C ILE A 136 13.31 -5.02 15.70
N GLU A 137 12.22 -4.53 16.30
CA GLU A 137 11.55 -5.21 17.42
C GLU A 137 10.99 -6.59 17.03
N ALA A 138 10.55 -6.73 15.78
CA ALA A 138 10.15 -8.01 15.19
C ALA A 138 11.33 -8.90 14.75
N GLY A 139 12.58 -8.48 15.01
CA GLY A 139 13.80 -9.24 14.68
C GLY A 139 14.16 -9.23 13.19
N ARG A 140 13.69 -8.24 12.43
CA ARG A 140 13.96 -8.07 10.99
C ARG A 140 15.00 -7.00 10.72
N ASN A 141 15.62 -7.08 9.55
CA ASN A 141 16.39 -5.96 9.02
C ASN A 141 15.40 -4.84 8.62
N PRO A 142 15.48 -3.63 9.19
CA PRO A 142 14.58 -2.52 8.81
C PRO A 142 14.73 -2.09 7.35
N ASP A 143 15.86 -2.34 6.69
CA ASP A 143 16.08 -1.98 5.28
C ASP A 143 15.39 -2.95 4.30
N ASP A 144 14.90 -4.09 4.78
CA ASP A 144 14.10 -5.04 4.00
C ASP A 144 12.63 -4.62 3.85
N VAL A 145 12.20 -3.55 4.54
CA VAL A 145 10.83 -3.03 4.53
C VAL A 145 10.80 -1.68 3.83
N LYS A 146 10.27 -1.64 2.61
CA LYS A 146 10.24 -0.42 1.79
C LYS A 146 8.97 0.39 2.02
N VAL A 147 9.08 1.65 2.42
CA VAL A 147 7.92 2.55 2.57
C VAL A 147 7.70 3.36 1.29
N MET A 148 6.59 3.09 0.62
CA MET A 148 6.15 3.77 -0.61
C MET A 148 5.06 4.79 -0.29
N TYR A 149 5.35 6.07 -0.54
CA TYR A 149 4.41 7.15 -0.27
C TYR A 149 3.50 7.45 -1.47
N LEU A 150 2.19 7.54 -1.23
CA LEU A 150 1.19 7.82 -2.25
C LEU A 150 1.32 9.25 -2.81
N ILE A 151 1.47 9.36 -4.12
CA ILE A 151 1.54 10.64 -4.85
C ILE A 151 0.75 10.58 -6.16
N SER A 152 0.29 11.74 -6.62
CA SER A 152 -0.35 11.88 -7.94
C SER A 152 0.21 13.07 -8.72
N PRO A 153 1.46 12.99 -9.23
CA PRO A 153 2.09 14.09 -9.95
C PRO A 153 1.22 14.67 -11.06
N ILE A 154 1.20 15.99 -11.19
CA ILE A 154 0.53 16.73 -12.27
C ILE A 154 1.61 17.40 -13.10
N LEU A 155 1.81 16.86 -14.31
CA LEU A 155 2.87 17.30 -15.21
C LEU A 155 2.32 18.24 -16.29
N GLY A 156 3.09 19.25 -16.65
CA GLY A 156 2.88 20.12 -17.82
C GLY A 156 4.19 20.35 -18.57
N GLU A 157 4.14 20.81 -19.82
CA GLU A 157 5.35 21.23 -20.53
C GLU A 157 5.92 22.51 -19.90
N THR A 158 5.04 23.30 -19.28
CA THR A 158 5.39 24.43 -18.42
C THR A 158 4.71 24.31 -17.06
N THR A 159 5.25 24.99 -16.05
CA THR A 159 4.62 25.09 -14.72
C THR A 159 3.23 25.70 -14.80
N ALA A 160 2.99 26.65 -15.73
CA ALA A 160 1.69 27.27 -15.94
C ALA A 160 0.64 26.26 -16.42
N GLU A 161 1.01 25.37 -17.35
CA GLU A 161 0.13 24.30 -17.82
C GLU A 161 -0.18 23.28 -16.72
N ALA A 162 0.82 22.91 -15.91
CA ALA A 162 0.63 22.00 -14.78
C ALA A 162 -0.37 22.57 -13.77
N LYS A 163 -0.23 23.85 -13.41
CA LYS A 163 -1.18 24.58 -12.54
C LYS A 163 -2.56 24.68 -13.17
N ALA A 164 -2.67 24.93 -14.47
CA ALA A 164 -3.95 24.94 -15.17
C ALA A 164 -4.61 23.54 -15.20
N LYS A 165 -3.84 22.46 -15.29
CA LYS A 165 -4.34 21.08 -15.13
C LYS A 165 -4.84 20.84 -13.70
N GLN A 166 -4.09 21.24 -12.68
CA GLN A 166 -4.48 21.15 -11.28
C GLN A 166 -5.80 21.88 -11.01
N GLN A 167 -5.92 23.14 -11.45
CA GLN A 167 -7.15 23.92 -11.28
C GLN A 167 -8.35 23.23 -11.94
N ARG A 168 -8.20 22.72 -13.17
CA ARG A 168 -9.28 21.98 -13.85
C ARG A 168 -9.73 20.74 -13.07
N ARG A 169 -8.80 20.04 -12.40
CA ARG A 169 -9.14 18.90 -11.55
C ARG A 169 -9.89 19.36 -10.29
N ALA A 170 -9.45 20.43 -9.65
CA ALA A 170 -10.13 21.03 -8.50
C ALA A 170 -11.56 21.48 -8.88
N ASP A 171 -11.72 22.18 -10.01
CA ASP A 171 -13.04 22.60 -10.50
C ASP A 171 -13.95 21.40 -10.80
N ALA A 172 -13.39 20.32 -11.35
CA ALA A 172 -14.15 19.09 -11.62
C ALA A 172 -14.58 18.40 -10.32
N ALA A 173 -13.72 18.37 -9.30
CA ALA A 173 -14.05 17.86 -7.98
C ALA A 173 -15.19 18.66 -7.34
N SER A 174 -15.11 19.99 -7.37
CA SER A 174 -16.16 20.88 -6.86
C SER A 174 -17.51 20.73 -7.57
N ARG A 175 -17.50 20.32 -8.85
CA ARG A 175 -18.74 20.00 -9.60
C ARG A 175 -19.33 18.62 -9.29
N ASN A 176 -18.57 17.74 -8.64
CA ASN A 176 -18.97 16.35 -8.35
C ASN A 176 -18.95 16.05 -6.84
N ILE A 177 -19.45 16.98 -6.03
CA ILE A 177 -19.45 16.86 -4.58
C ILE A 177 -20.18 15.60 -4.12
N ASP A 178 -21.35 15.30 -4.68
CA ASP A 178 -22.13 14.12 -4.29
C ASP A 178 -21.38 12.81 -4.53
N GLY A 179 -20.67 12.71 -5.67
CA GLY A 179 -19.84 11.55 -5.99
C GLY A 179 -18.65 11.40 -5.03
N LEU A 180 -18.00 12.52 -4.68
CA LEU A 180 -16.90 12.51 -3.70
C LEU A 180 -17.41 12.14 -2.30
N LEU A 181 -18.56 12.68 -1.90
CA LEU A 181 -19.20 12.38 -0.63
C LEU A 181 -19.56 10.90 -0.52
N ALA A 182 -20.19 10.33 -1.56
CA ALA A 182 -20.53 8.91 -1.63
C ALA A 182 -19.28 8.01 -1.52
N GLY A 183 -18.19 8.38 -2.21
CA GLY A 183 -16.90 7.68 -2.11
C GLY A 183 -16.31 7.71 -0.70
N ARG A 184 -16.36 8.87 -0.03
CA ARG A 184 -15.88 9.01 1.36
C ARG A 184 -16.75 8.22 2.34
N SER A 185 -18.07 8.21 2.15
CA SER A 185 -18.99 7.40 2.95
C SER A 185 -18.73 5.91 2.81
N HIS A 186 -18.44 5.46 1.59
CA HIS A 186 -18.08 4.07 1.34
C HIS A 186 -16.81 3.66 2.10
N LEU A 187 -15.79 4.52 2.12
CA LEU A 187 -14.51 4.25 2.78
C LEU A 187 -14.59 4.31 4.31
N SER A 188 -15.36 5.27 4.85
CA SER A 188 -15.53 5.44 6.30
C SER A 188 -16.56 4.48 6.90
N GLY A 189 -17.48 3.95 6.08
CA GLY A 189 -18.66 3.23 6.58
C GLY A 189 -19.71 4.14 7.23
N ILE A 190 -19.54 5.46 7.15
CA ILE A 190 -20.44 6.46 7.72
C ILE A 190 -21.17 7.15 6.56
N ASP A 191 -22.50 7.21 6.60
CA ASP A 191 -23.24 8.05 5.66
C ASP A 191 -22.91 9.52 5.93
N LEU A 192 -22.21 10.18 5.01
CA LEU A 192 -21.77 11.56 5.19
C LEU A 192 -22.80 12.55 4.63
N SER A 193 -23.82 12.07 3.90
CA SER A 193 -24.90 12.90 3.37
C SER A 193 -25.81 13.47 4.46
N GLN A 194 -25.76 12.90 5.67
CA GLN A 194 -26.50 13.40 6.83
C GLN A 194 -25.87 14.62 7.50
N PHE A 195 -24.61 14.97 7.17
CA PHE A 195 -23.91 16.12 7.74
C PHE A 195 -23.96 17.31 6.80
N ASP A 196 -23.96 18.51 7.39
CA ASP A 196 -23.87 19.76 6.64
C ASP A 196 -22.47 19.91 6.01
N LEU A 197 -22.44 20.17 4.70
CA LEU A 197 -21.20 20.33 3.93
C LEU A 197 -20.40 21.55 4.39
N ASP A 198 -21.08 22.60 4.83
CA ASP A 198 -20.45 23.88 5.20
C ASP A 198 -20.12 23.95 6.70
N SER A 199 -20.20 22.80 7.39
CA SER A 199 -19.84 22.63 8.80
C SER A 199 -18.73 21.58 8.97
N PRO A 200 -17.91 21.67 10.04
CA PRO A 200 -16.99 20.60 10.40
C PRO A 200 -17.73 19.32 10.83
N LEU A 201 -17.07 18.17 10.70
CA LEU A 201 -17.59 16.90 11.24
C LEU A 201 -17.54 16.89 12.79
N PRO A 202 -18.46 16.17 13.46
CA PRO A 202 -18.43 16.00 14.91
C PRO A 202 -17.11 15.39 15.41
N ALA A 203 -16.60 15.90 16.54
CA ALA A 203 -15.32 15.48 17.08
C ALA A 203 -15.31 14.05 17.63
N ASP A 204 -16.46 13.55 18.10
CA ASP A 204 -16.66 12.22 18.68
C ASP A 204 -17.05 11.14 17.65
N LEU A 205 -17.07 11.49 16.36
CA LEU A 205 -17.41 10.54 15.31
C LEU A 205 -16.31 9.47 15.16
N GLU A 206 -16.68 8.21 15.39
CA GLU A 206 -15.79 7.05 15.24
C GLU A 206 -16.20 6.17 14.06
N SER A 207 -15.21 5.53 13.43
CA SER A 207 -15.41 4.61 12.30
C SER A 207 -14.79 3.24 12.61
N ASN A 208 -15.54 2.16 12.33
CA ASN A 208 -14.98 0.79 12.34
C ASN A 208 -14.34 0.37 10.99
N GLY A 209 -14.35 1.29 10.02
CA GLY A 209 -13.76 1.13 8.69
C GLY A 209 -12.29 1.51 8.66
N HIS A 210 -11.87 2.32 7.69
CA HIS A 210 -10.49 2.81 7.59
C HIS A 210 -10.17 3.88 8.66
N ARG A 211 -9.94 3.46 9.91
CA ARG A 211 -9.69 4.36 11.07
C ARG A 211 -8.65 5.44 10.81
N SER A 212 -7.49 5.09 10.24
CA SER A 212 -6.41 6.06 9.96
C SER A 212 -6.80 7.10 8.92
N SER A 213 -7.37 6.66 7.79
CA SER A 213 -7.86 7.55 6.73
C SER A 213 -8.99 8.44 7.22
N PHE A 214 -9.87 7.92 8.08
CA PHE A 214 -10.98 8.68 8.63
C PHE A 214 -10.52 9.73 9.66
N ALA A 215 -9.57 9.39 10.54
CA ALA A 215 -9.01 10.35 11.49
C ALA A 215 -8.33 11.54 10.79
N GLU A 216 -7.58 11.26 9.71
CA GLU A 216 -6.97 12.29 8.87
C GLU A 216 -8.00 13.13 8.12
N PHE A 217 -9.03 12.47 7.57
CA PHE A 217 -10.15 13.14 6.90
C PHE A 217 -10.98 14.01 7.84
N ARG A 218 -11.20 13.61 9.10
CA ARG A 218 -11.89 14.44 10.10
C ARG A 218 -11.11 15.72 10.41
N GLY A 219 -9.77 15.65 10.40
CA GLY A 219 -8.91 16.79 10.72
C GLY A 219 -9.04 17.22 12.18
N ASP A 220 -8.74 18.50 12.44
CA ASP A 220 -8.76 19.13 13.76
C ASP A 220 -10.09 19.86 14.07
N GLY A 221 -11.11 19.69 13.22
CA GLY A 221 -12.42 20.33 13.37
C GLY A 221 -12.48 21.77 12.88
N THR A 222 -11.44 22.30 12.22
CA THR A 222 -11.43 23.68 11.70
C THR A 222 -11.96 23.81 10.27
N GLN A 223 -11.89 22.74 9.48
CA GLN A 223 -12.28 22.73 8.07
C GLN A 223 -13.68 22.19 7.87
N THR A 224 -14.40 22.72 6.88
CA THR A 224 -15.72 22.23 6.52
C THR A 224 -15.63 20.85 5.87
N LEU A 225 -16.71 20.07 5.93
CA LEU A 225 -16.80 18.81 5.20
C LEU A 225 -16.57 19.02 3.69
N ARG A 226 -17.04 20.13 3.11
CA ARG A 226 -16.82 20.53 1.72
C ARG A 226 -15.33 20.68 1.40
N ASP A 227 -14.59 21.39 2.25
CA ASP A 227 -13.15 21.58 2.06
C ASP A 227 -12.42 20.23 2.08
N ARG A 228 -12.82 19.34 2.98
CA ARG A 228 -12.19 18.03 3.17
C ARG A 228 -12.47 17.05 2.03
N ILE A 229 -13.68 17.05 1.46
CA ILE A 229 -14.02 16.18 0.33
C ILE A 229 -13.49 16.70 -1.00
N THR A 230 -13.36 18.02 -1.16
CA THR A 230 -12.86 18.65 -2.41
C THR A 230 -11.34 18.84 -2.42
N ALA A 231 -10.68 18.79 -1.26
CA ALA A 231 -9.22 18.86 -1.17
C ALA A 231 -8.57 17.81 -2.09
N HIS A 232 -7.73 18.29 -3.01
CA HIS A 232 -6.94 17.46 -3.92
C HIS A 232 -6.00 16.49 -3.16
N SER A 233 -5.68 16.82 -1.91
CA SER A 233 -4.85 16.06 -0.98
C SER A 233 -5.54 14.84 -0.36
N ALA A 234 -6.65 14.35 -0.89
CA ALA A 234 -7.39 13.24 -0.29
C ALA A 234 -6.59 11.94 -0.16
N ILE A 235 -5.63 11.74 -1.08
CA ILE A 235 -4.83 10.52 -1.24
C ILE A 235 -3.33 10.84 -1.28
N ASP A 236 -2.95 12.07 -1.68
CA ASP A 236 -1.56 12.46 -1.89
C ASP A 236 -0.89 12.94 -0.60
N THR A 237 0.25 12.35 -0.28
CA THR A 237 1.10 12.77 0.85
C THR A 237 1.59 14.23 0.71
N LEU A 238 1.86 14.66 -0.53
CA LEU A 238 2.46 15.93 -0.91
C LEU A 238 2.00 16.35 -2.31
N GLU A 239 2.05 17.65 -2.58
CA GLU A 239 1.73 18.21 -3.89
C GLU A 239 2.94 18.19 -4.83
N PHE A 240 2.81 17.51 -5.97
CA PHE A 240 3.83 17.45 -7.02
C PHE A 240 3.26 18.00 -8.33
N VAL A 241 3.41 19.31 -8.55
CA VAL A 241 2.83 20.02 -9.71
C VAL A 241 3.91 20.84 -10.41
N GLY A 242 4.18 20.54 -11.68
CA GLY A 242 5.20 21.28 -12.44
C GLY A 242 5.58 20.62 -13.75
N THR A 243 6.75 21.00 -14.27
CA THR A 243 7.41 20.26 -15.35
C THR A 243 7.97 18.93 -14.83
N PRO A 244 8.32 17.97 -15.72
CA PRO A 244 9.01 16.75 -15.30
C PRO A 244 10.30 17.01 -14.49
N ASP A 245 11.05 18.06 -14.84
CA ASP A 245 12.27 18.44 -14.11
C ASP A 245 11.93 19.05 -12.75
N ASP A 246 10.94 19.95 -12.66
CA ASP A 246 10.47 20.51 -11.38
C ASP A 246 10.04 19.40 -10.42
N VAL A 247 9.26 18.44 -10.91
CA VAL A 247 8.74 17.34 -10.09
C VAL A 247 9.84 16.38 -9.67
N ALA A 248 10.81 16.08 -10.56
CA ALA A 248 11.96 15.27 -10.19
C ALA A 248 12.79 15.93 -9.08
N ASP A 249 13.01 17.25 -9.15
CA ASP A 249 13.74 18.01 -8.12
C ASP A 249 12.96 18.02 -6.78
N MET A 250 11.64 18.19 -6.82
CA MET A 250 10.80 18.09 -5.62
C MET A 250 10.85 16.70 -4.99
N MET A 251 10.79 15.64 -5.80
CA MET A 251 10.86 14.25 -5.32
C MET A 251 12.20 13.94 -4.65
N ASP A 252 13.31 14.46 -5.20
CA ASP A 252 14.65 14.35 -4.62
C ASP A 252 14.71 15.03 -3.25
N GLY A 253 14.31 16.31 -3.17
CA GLY A 253 14.33 17.07 -1.92
C GLY A 253 13.52 16.40 -0.81
N VAL A 254 12.35 15.86 -1.15
CA VAL A 254 11.51 15.09 -0.21
C VAL A 254 12.23 13.84 0.28
N MET A 255 12.88 13.08 -0.61
CA MET A 255 13.57 11.85 -0.22
C MET A 255 14.83 12.12 0.60
N GLN A 256 15.53 13.24 0.36
CA GLN A 256 16.66 13.68 1.19
C GLN A 256 16.24 14.02 2.63
N GLU A 257 15.04 14.59 2.80
CA GLU A 257 14.51 14.92 4.14
C GLU A 257 13.94 13.71 4.88
N VAL A 258 13.21 12.85 4.17
CA VAL A 258 12.52 11.68 4.74
C VAL A 258 13.46 10.48 4.92
N GLY A 259 14.52 10.38 4.12
CA GLY A 259 15.44 9.25 4.07
C GLY A 259 14.84 8.01 3.41
N GLY A 260 13.91 8.18 2.46
CA GLY A 260 12.89 7.20 2.08
C GLY A 260 13.23 6.19 0.97
N ASP A 261 12.28 5.29 0.74
CA ASP A 261 12.36 4.13 -0.18
C ASP A 261 11.61 4.37 -1.52
N GLY A 262 10.86 5.46 -1.65
CA GLY A 262 10.24 5.87 -2.90
C GLY A 262 8.74 6.15 -2.81
N PHE A 263 8.09 6.11 -3.97
CA PHE A 263 6.73 6.61 -4.13
C PHE A 263 5.84 5.61 -4.87
N LEU A 264 4.55 5.58 -4.51
CA LEU A 264 3.50 4.89 -5.25
C LEU A 264 2.68 5.93 -6.03
N ILE A 265 2.73 5.88 -7.36
CA ILE A 265 2.01 6.81 -8.23
C ILE A 265 0.56 6.36 -8.39
N ALA A 266 -0.37 7.13 -7.83
CA ALA A 266 -1.81 6.83 -7.75
C ALA A 266 -2.68 7.84 -8.52
N GLY A 267 -2.16 8.38 -9.63
CA GLY A 267 -2.84 9.46 -10.35
C GLY A 267 -4.25 9.12 -10.84
N ALA A 268 -5.13 10.12 -10.73
CA ALA A 268 -6.52 10.03 -11.17
C ALA A 268 -6.85 11.07 -12.26
N PRO A 269 -7.50 10.68 -13.38
CA PRO A 269 -7.76 9.31 -13.78
C PRO A 269 -6.50 8.60 -14.30
N MET A 270 -6.30 7.36 -13.86
CA MET A 270 -5.25 6.48 -14.40
C MET A 270 -5.63 6.06 -15.82
N ASN A 271 -4.94 6.62 -16.82
CA ASN A 271 -5.18 6.31 -18.23
C ASN A 271 -3.85 6.26 -18.99
N ARG A 272 -3.89 5.79 -20.25
CA ARG A 272 -2.68 5.65 -21.09
C ARG A 272 -1.88 6.95 -21.21
N ARG A 273 -2.56 8.10 -21.31
CA ARG A 273 -1.90 9.40 -21.39
C ARG A 273 -1.17 9.71 -20.09
N TYR A 274 -1.81 9.50 -18.93
CA TYR A 274 -1.17 9.74 -17.64
C TYR A 274 0.06 8.85 -17.45
N VAL A 275 -0.05 7.57 -17.82
CA VAL A 275 1.10 6.65 -17.79
C VAL A 275 2.23 7.17 -18.69
N ALA A 276 1.94 7.61 -19.92
CA ALA A 276 2.94 8.18 -20.82
C ALA A 276 3.57 9.47 -20.28
N GLU A 277 2.78 10.38 -19.67
CA GLU A 277 3.30 11.60 -19.02
C GLU A 277 4.34 11.24 -17.93
N ILE A 278 4.09 10.19 -17.16
CA ILE A 278 5.04 9.68 -16.16
C ILE A 278 6.23 8.98 -16.82
N THR A 279 6.01 8.00 -17.70
CA THR A 279 7.08 7.13 -18.23
C THR A 279 7.99 7.82 -19.23
N ASP A 280 7.45 8.78 -20.00
CA ASP A 280 8.16 9.45 -21.09
C ASP A 280 8.58 10.86 -20.68
N GLY A 281 7.98 11.43 -19.63
CA GLY A 281 8.33 12.72 -19.04
C GLY A 281 9.16 12.57 -17.75
N LEU A 282 8.49 12.19 -16.66
CA LEU A 282 9.08 12.20 -15.31
C LEU A 282 10.19 11.16 -15.12
N VAL A 283 10.01 9.93 -15.58
CA VAL A 283 11.01 8.86 -15.42
C VAL A 283 12.35 9.23 -16.08
N PRO A 284 12.42 9.77 -17.31
CA PRO A 284 13.67 10.28 -17.88
C PRO A 284 14.31 11.38 -17.04
N ALA A 285 13.52 12.30 -16.47
CA ALA A 285 14.01 13.36 -15.60
C ALA A 285 14.63 12.80 -14.32
N LEU A 286 14.00 11.79 -13.70
CA LEU A 286 14.54 11.07 -12.54
C LEU A 286 15.81 10.28 -12.90
N LYS A 287 15.85 9.61 -14.06
CA LYS A 287 17.03 8.85 -14.53
C LYS A 287 18.25 9.74 -14.74
N ARG A 288 18.10 10.91 -15.36
CA ARG A 288 19.22 11.87 -15.56
C ARG A 288 19.86 12.29 -14.24
N ARG A 289 19.11 12.26 -13.15
CA ARG A 289 19.54 12.62 -11.79
C ARG A 289 20.01 11.42 -10.96
N GLY A 290 19.93 10.20 -11.49
CA GLY A 290 20.27 8.99 -10.73
C GLY A 290 19.25 8.60 -9.66
N LEU A 291 18.04 9.17 -9.68
CA LEU A 291 17.00 8.96 -8.66
C LEU A 291 16.14 7.72 -8.90
N THR A 292 16.32 7.06 -10.04
CA THR A 292 15.64 5.80 -10.35
C THR A 292 16.51 4.94 -11.24
N ARG A 293 16.32 3.61 -11.11
CA ARG A 293 17.09 2.62 -11.87
C ARG A 293 16.94 2.78 -13.37
N THR A 294 17.99 2.46 -14.11
CA THR A 294 17.99 2.45 -15.59
C THR A 294 17.62 1.07 -16.16
N SER A 295 17.87 0.00 -15.39
CA SER A 295 17.53 -1.40 -15.69
C SER A 295 17.17 -2.17 -14.42
N TYR A 296 16.66 -3.39 -14.57
CA TYR A 296 16.48 -4.34 -13.47
C TYR A 296 17.74 -5.20 -13.32
N GLU A 297 18.26 -5.32 -12.10
CA GLU A 297 19.51 -6.05 -11.81
C GLU A 297 19.26 -7.51 -11.46
N HIS A 298 18.03 -7.84 -11.07
CA HIS A 298 17.65 -9.17 -10.63
C HIS A 298 16.52 -9.75 -11.48
N THR A 299 16.37 -11.07 -11.45
CA THR A 299 15.29 -11.78 -12.15
C THR A 299 13.95 -11.63 -11.42
N HIS A 300 13.98 -11.57 -10.09
CA HIS A 300 12.76 -11.66 -9.29
C HIS A 300 12.36 -10.33 -8.66
N PHE A 301 11.06 -10.22 -8.34
CA PHE A 301 10.46 -8.98 -7.90
C PHE A 301 11.01 -8.53 -6.53
N ARG A 302 11.15 -9.45 -5.57
CA ARG A 302 11.63 -9.15 -4.20
C ARG A 302 13.02 -8.54 -4.21
N GLU A 303 13.94 -9.12 -4.96
CA GLU A 303 15.32 -8.64 -5.04
C GLU A 303 15.36 -7.25 -5.70
N ASN A 304 14.65 -7.08 -6.81
CA ASN A 304 14.52 -5.77 -7.44
C ASN A 304 13.88 -4.72 -6.53
N LEU A 305 12.92 -5.09 -5.67
CA LEU A 305 12.30 -4.20 -4.69
C LEU A 305 13.28 -3.78 -3.59
N ARG A 306 14.29 -4.60 -3.26
CA ARG A 306 15.25 -4.34 -2.18
C ARG A 306 16.57 -3.75 -2.63
N ALA A 307 16.79 -3.61 -3.94
CA ALA A 307 18.05 -3.17 -4.53
C ALA A 307 18.39 -1.67 -4.36
N PHE A 308 17.58 -0.91 -3.62
CA PHE A 308 17.75 0.53 -3.37
C PHE A 308 17.49 0.84 -1.90
#